data_AF-A0A3B8R036-F1
#
_entry.id   AF-A0A3B8R036-F1
#
_cell.length_a   1.000
_cell.length_b   1.000
_cell.length_c   1.000
_cell.angle_alpha   90.00
_cell.angle_beta   90.00
_cell.angle_gamma   90.00
#
_symmetry.space_group_name_H-M   'P 1'
#
loop_
_entity.id
_entity.type
_entity.pdbx_description
1 polymer ?
#
loop_
_entity_poly.entity_id
_entity_poly.type
_entity_poly.pdbx_seq_one_letter_code
_entity_poly.pdbx_strand_id
1 'polypeptide(L)'
;MKRILFLLLALPMLVVMVSCDHTDDVNVTFSMDFGPDVTVVNGKAYVVSTGTFEIKGIGVRPVNTKHSAAITQVAYWINGLPVYPITNVAPFGMSIAAENLAEGINTVTMDMTVIETDCPISTAVAQIDVVVVPTAEDIPSEGVEPSTNHALPFHMK
;
A
#
# COMPACT_ATOMS: atom_id res chain seq x y z
N MET A 1 -33.51 -5.92 -49.92
CA MET A 1 -33.26 -6.18 -48.48
C MET A 1 -31.83 -6.71 -48.26
N LYS A 2 -30.79 -5.91 -48.56
CA LYS A 2 -29.37 -6.31 -48.37
C LYS A 2 -28.56 -5.30 -47.54
N ARG A 3 -29.13 -4.12 -47.26
CA ARG A 3 -28.45 -3.01 -46.57
C ARG A 3 -28.66 -2.99 -45.05
N ILE A 4 -29.65 -3.74 -44.54
CA ILE A 4 -29.93 -3.86 -43.10
C ILE A 4 -28.95 -4.81 -42.39
N LEU A 5 -28.46 -5.85 -43.09
CA LEU A 5 -27.45 -6.78 -42.55
C LEU A 5 -26.13 -6.09 -42.20
N PHE A 6 -25.73 -5.07 -42.96
CA PHE A 6 -24.52 -4.29 -42.66
C PHE A 6 -24.65 -3.43 -41.39
N LEU A 7 -25.87 -2.99 -41.04
CA LEU A 7 -26.13 -2.25 -39.81
C LEU A 7 -26.13 -3.16 -38.56
N LEU A 8 -26.59 -4.40 -38.72
CA LEU A 8 -26.59 -5.41 -37.64
C LEU A 8 -25.18 -5.91 -37.30
N LEU A 9 -24.26 -5.94 -38.28
CA LEU A 9 -22.86 -6.32 -38.06
C LEU A 9 -22.01 -5.21 -37.41
N ALA A 10 -22.49 -3.96 -37.42
CA ALA A 10 -21.83 -2.82 -36.77
C ALA A 10 -22.25 -2.65 -35.28
N LEU A 11 -23.34 -3.30 -34.87
CA LEU A 11 -23.85 -3.27 -33.51
C LEU A 11 -22.88 -3.81 -32.44
N PRO A 12 -22.12 -4.90 -32.63
CA PRO A 12 -21.20 -5.40 -31.61
C PRO A 12 -20.02 -4.45 -31.30
N MET A 13 -19.70 -3.49 -32.18
CA MET A 13 -18.70 -2.45 -31.87
C MET A 13 -19.23 -1.34 -30.96
N LEU A 14 -20.55 -1.13 -30.90
CA LEU A 14 -21.15 -0.15 -29.98
C LEU A 14 -21.26 -0.68 -28.55
N VAL A 15 -21.22 -2.00 -28.35
CA VAL A 15 -21.27 -2.64 -27.01
C VAL A 15 -19.91 -2.57 -26.30
N VAL A 16 -18.82 -2.25 -27.00
CA VAL A 16 -17.47 -2.15 -26.41
C VAL A 16 -17.19 -0.74 -25.86
N MET A 17 -18.12 0.20 -25.99
CA MET A 17 -18.00 1.59 -25.49
C MET A 17 -18.91 1.89 -24.29
N VAL A 18 -19.46 0.88 -23.62
CA VAL A 18 -19.73 1.03 -22.18
C VAL A 18 -18.38 1.03 -21.48
N SER A 19 -17.73 2.19 -21.45
CA SER A 19 -16.71 2.45 -20.44
C SER A 19 -17.39 2.21 -19.10
N CYS A 20 -16.89 1.27 -18.29
CA CYS A 20 -17.26 1.20 -16.89
C CYS A 20 -17.06 2.58 -16.28
N ASP A 21 -18.17 3.25 -15.98
CA ASP A 21 -18.17 4.48 -15.22
C ASP A 21 -17.50 4.15 -13.86
N HIS A 22 -16.36 4.79 -13.56
CA HIS A 22 -15.52 4.55 -12.38
C HIS A 22 -16.16 5.11 -11.09
N THR A 23 -17.48 4.96 -10.93
CA THR A 23 -18.22 5.55 -9.81
C THR A 23 -18.21 4.69 -8.55
N ASP A 24 -17.72 3.44 -8.64
CA ASP A 24 -17.73 2.46 -7.55
C ASP A 24 -16.31 2.13 -7.04
N ASP A 25 -15.30 2.94 -7.38
CA ASP A 25 -13.93 2.67 -6.94
C ASP A 25 -13.77 2.90 -5.43
N VAL A 26 -13.05 1.98 -4.78
CA VAL A 26 -12.63 2.15 -3.39
C VAL A 26 -11.78 3.42 -3.29
N ASN A 27 -12.07 4.27 -2.30
CA ASN A 27 -11.35 5.51 -2.07
C ASN A 27 -11.02 5.66 -0.59
N VAL A 28 -9.83 5.22 -0.23
CA VAL A 28 -9.36 5.16 1.16
C VAL A 28 -7.98 5.81 1.33
N THR A 29 -7.70 6.26 2.54
CA THR A 29 -6.39 6.68 3.03
C THR A 29 -5.84 5.61 3.96
N PHE A 30 -4.56 5.27 3.80
CA PHE A 30 -3.86 4.36 4.71
C PHE A 30 -2.99 5.12 5.70
N SER A 31 -2.81 4.54 6.87
CA SER A 31 -1.87 4.96 7.89
C SER A 31 -0.95 3.81 8.25
N MET A 32 0.31 4.10 8.53
CA MET A 32 1.27 3.11 9.02
C MET A 32 1.90 3.59 10.32
N ASP A 33 1.91 2.70 11.31
CA ASP A 33 2.56 2.90 12.59
C ASP A 33 3.87 2.13 12.62
N PHE A 34 4.97 2.79 12.94
CA PHE A 34 6.30 2.18 12.97
C PHE A 34 6.79 1.86 14.40
N GLY A 35 7.74 0.94 14.47
CA GLY A 35 8.49 0.61 15.67
C GLY A 35 9.32 1.78 16.22
N PRO A 36 9.78 1.68 17.47
CA PRO A 36 10.56 2.74 18.11
C PRO A 36 11.94 2.96 17.46
N ASP A 37 12.51 1.94 16.81
CA ASP A 37 13.83 1.99 16.16
C ASP A 37 13.78 2.60 14.75
N VAL A 38 12.58 2.93 14.25
CA VAL A 38 12.37 3.43 12.90
C VAL A 38 12.16 4.93 12.93
N THR A 39 12.97 5.65 12.16
CA THR A 39 12.80 7.09 11.94
C THR A 39 12.35 7.34 10.51
N VAL A 40 11.22 8.02 10.31
CA VAL A 40 10.74 8.36 8.97
C VAL A 40 11.19 9.77 8.60
N VAL A 41 11.90 9.90 7.49
CA VAL A 41 12.37 11.18 6.96
C VAL A 41 12.10 11.23 5.47
N ASN A 42 11.41 12.29 5.00
CA ASN A 42 11.09 12.50 3.59
C ASN A 42 10.41 11.28 2.90
N GLY A 43 9.52 10.59 3.62
CA GLY A 43 8.79 9.43 3.10
C GLY A 43 9.59 8.13 3.00
N LYS A 44 10.82 8.09 3.54
CA LYS A 44 11.63 6.87 3.70
C LYS A 44 11.75 6.51 5.17
N ALA A 45 11.67 5.23 5.48
CA ALA A 45 11.94 4.72 6.82
C ALA A 45 13.44 4.44 6.96
N TYR A 46 14.04 4.87 8.06
CA TYR A 46 15.44 4.64 8.38
C TYR A 46 15.54 3.75 9.62
N VAL A 47 16.47 2.81 9.59
CA VAL A 47 16.76 1.92 10.72
C VAL A 47 18.26 1.68 10.80
N VAL A 48 18.81 1.65 12.01
CA VAL A 48 20.22 1.29 12.22
C VAL A 48 20.40 -0.21 12.01
N SER A 49 21.53 -0.65 11.46
CA SER A 49 21.84 -2.04 11.13
C SER A 49 21.69 -3.03 12.29
N THR A 50 21.82 -2.56 13.53
CA THR A 50 21.64 -3.35 14.77
C THR A 50 20.24 -3.30 15.35
N GLY A 51 19.36 -2.47 14.79
CA GLY A 51 17.98 -2.28 15.23
C GLY A 51 16.99 -3.20 14.54
N THR A 52 15.70 -2.92 14.76
CA THR A 52 14.59 -3.68 14.17
C THR A 52 13.74 -2.79 13.27
N PHE A 53 13.55 -3.19 12.00
CA PHE A 53 12.52 -2.58 11.18
C PHE A 53 11.17 -3.22 11.53
N GLU A 54 10.31 -2.44 12.17
CA GLU A 54 8.99 -2.88 12.60
C GLU A 54 7.91 -1.95 12.03
N ILE A 55 6.90 -2.55 11.41
CA ILE A 55 5.59 -1.95 11.17
C ILE A 55 4.68 -2.51 12.25
N LYS A 56 4.27 -1.67 13.21
CA LYS A 56 3.36 -2.06 14.29
C LYS A 56 1.96 -2.30 13.77
N GLY A 57 1.53 -1.51 12.80
CA GLY A 57 0.20 -1.64 12.24
C GLY A 57 -0.04 -0.85 10.98
N ILE A 58 -1.04 -1.31 10.23
CA ILE A 58 -1.58 -0.62 9.07
C ILE A 58 -3.06 -0.36 9.31
N GLY A 59 -3.44 0.91 9.18
CA GLY A 59 -4.81 1.37 9.25
C GLY A 59 -5.33 1.78 7.88
N VAL A 60 -6.65 1.77 7.74
CA VAL A 60 -7.35 2.28 6.56
C VAL A 60 -8.55 3.11 7.01
N ARG A 61 -8.83 4.20 6.29
CA ARG A 61 -10.02 5.03 6.49
C ARG A 61 -10.58 5.44 5.14
N PRO A 62 -11.90 5.39 4.93
CA PRO A 62 -12.48 5.91 3.70
C PRO A 62 -12.34 7.42 3.64
N VAL A 63 -12.15 7.94 2.42
CA VAL A 63 -12.19 9.38 2.15
C VAL A 63 -13.62 9.89 2.32
N ASN A 64 -14.62 9.09 1.92
CA ASN A 64 -16.01 9.37 2.22
C ASN A 64 -16.32 9.03 3.68
N THR A 65 -16.53 10.07 4.51
CA THR A 65 -16.85 9.94 5.94
C THR A 65 -18.14 9.17 6.26
N LYS A 66 -19.00 8.90 5.26
CA LYS A 66 -20.20 8.07 5.43
C LYS A 66 -19.93 6.58 5.26
N HIS A 67 -18.81 6.21 4.66
CA HIS A 67 -18.44 4.83 4.43
C HIS A 67 -17.62 4.30 5.61
N SER A 68 -17.48 2.98 5.68
CA SER A 68 -16.49 2.30 6.51
C SER A 68 -15.54 1.51 5.61
N ALA A 69 -14.26 1.46 5.99
CA ALA A 69 -13.25 0.67 5.28
C ALA A 69 -12.50 -0.25 6.24
N ALA A 70 -12.06 -1.39 5.74
CA ALA A 70 -11.23 -2.33 6.49
C ALA A 70 -10.20 -3.02 5.59
N ILE A 71 -9.08 -3.38 6.18
CA ILE A 71 -8.11 -4.31 5.60
C ILE A 71 -8.44 -5.70 6.12
N THR A 72 -8.44 -6.70 5.24
CA THR A 72 -8.67 -8.10 5.65
C THR A 72 -7.37 -8.89 5.76
N GLN A 73 -6.38 -8.52 4.96
CA GLN A 73 -5.07 -9.16 4.94
C GLN A 73 -3.99 -8.24 4.36
N VAL A 74 -2.74 -8.48 4.76
CA VAL A 74 -1.54 -7.83 4.24
C VAL A 74 -0.49 -8.89 3.91
N ALA A 75 0.03 -8.88 2.69
CA ALA A 75 1.20 -9.66 2.29
C ALA A 75 2.41 -8.74 2.13
N TYR A 76 3.54 -9.15 2.71
CA TYR A 76 4.77 -8.35 2.71
C TYR A 76 5.81 -8.93 1.77
N TRP A 77 6.35 -8.05 0.94
CA TRP A 77 7.46 -8.34 0.04
C TRP A 77 8.61 -7.39 0.32
N ILE A 78 9.84 -7.90 0.30
CA ILE A 78 11.05 -7.10 0.42
C ILE A 78 11.87 -7.32 -0.83
N ASN A 79 12.18 -6.24 -1.54
CA ASN A 79 12.90 -6.27 -2.82
C ASN A 79 12.26 -7.24 -3.84
N GLY A 80 10.93 -7.35 -3.82
CA GLY A 80 10.15 -8.24 -4.69
C GLY A 80 10.11 -9.72 -4.26
N LEU A 81 10.74 -10.09 -3.14
CA LEU A 81 10.69 -11.44 -2.58
C LEU A 81 9.67 -11.51 -1.43
N PRO A 82 8.84 -12.56 -1.36
CA PRO A 82 7.87 -12.71 -0.27
C PRO A 82 8.61 -13.06 1.02
N VAL A 83 8.36 -12.34 2.10
CA VAL A 83 9.11 -12.50 3.37
C VAL A 83 8.27 -13.13 4.48
N TYR A 84 6.97 -12.83 4.51
CA TYR A 84 6.06 -13.34 5.53
C TYR A 84 4.86 -14.08 4.91
N PRO A 85 4.29 -15.09 5.59
CA PRO A 85 2.93 -15.52 5.30
C PRO A 85 1.97 -14.34 5.48
N ILE A 86 0.88 -14.36 4.72
CA ILE A 86 -0.18 -13.34 4.76
C ILE A 86 -0.58 -13.05 6.21
N THR A 87 -0.48 -11.79 6.63
CA THR A 87 -0.94 -11.34 7.94
C THR A 87 -2.42 -11.01 7.83
N ASN A 88 -3.27 -11.82 8.47
CA ASN A 88 -4.73 -11.74 8.41
C ASN A 88 -5.37 -11.31 9.75
N VAL A 89 -4.55 -10.85 10.71
CA VAL A 89 -4.99 -10.39 12.02
C VAL A 89 -4.50 -8.95 12.23
N ALA A 90 -5.44 -8.04 12.52
CA ALA A 90 -5.12 -6.67 12.89
C ALA A 90 -4.25 -6.65 14.17
N PRO A 91 -3.24 -5.76 14.27
CA PRO A 91 -3.04 -4.56 13.46
C PRO A 91 -2.27 -4.77 12.13
N PHE A 92 -2.08 -6.01 11.69
CA PHE A 92 -1.37 -6.36 10.45
C PHE A 92 0.12 -6.00 10.43
N GLY A 93 0.75 -5.93 11.59
CA GLY A 93 2.17 -5.58 11.70
C GLY A 93 3.14 -6.65 11.19
N MET A 94 4.39 -6.24 10.98
CA MET A 94 5.53 -7.10 10.70
C MET A 94 6.78 -6.58 11.40
N SER A 95 7.76 -7.46 11.60
CA SER A 95 9.05 -7.09 12.20
C SER A 95 10.17 -7.89 11.56
N ILE A 96 11.28 -7.25 11.25
CA ILE A 96 12.48 -7.89 10.73
C ILE A 96 13.71 -7.20 11.34
N ALA A 97 14.67 -7.99 11.82
CA ALA A 97 15.94 -7.44 12.28
C ALA A 97 16.69 -6.85 11.08
N ALA A 98 17.22 -5.63 11.23
CA ALA A 98 17.84 -4.89 10.13
C ALA A 98 19.08 -5.60 9.55
N GLU A 99 19.74 -6.46 10.33
CA GLU A 99 20.83 -7.34 9.89
C GLU A 99 20.42 -8.33 8.78
N ASN A 100 19.12 -8.62 8.63
CA ASN A 100 18.59 -9.48 7.57
C ASN A 100 18.23 -8.71 6.29
N LEU A 101 18.42 -7.39 6.29
CA LEU A 101 18.21 -6.52 5.14
C LEU A 101 19.57 -6.14 4.54
N ALA A 102 19.58 -5.81 3.25
CA ALA A 102 20.80 -5.28 2.65
C ALA A 102 21.11 -3.90 3.23
N GLU A 103 22.38 -3.57 3.42
CA GLU A 103 22.77 -2.19 3.76
C GLU A 103 22.34 -1.22 2.64
N GLY A 104 21.82 -0.05 3.00
CA GLY A 104 21.22 0.88 2.06
C GLY A 104 19.73 0.65 1.83
N ILE A 105 19.25 0.90 0.60
CA ILE A 105 17.81 0.95 0.28
C ILE A 105 17.26 -0.45 0.07
N ASN A 106 16.19 -0.77 0.79
CA ASN A 106 15.34 -1.95 0.59
C ASN A 106 13.91 -1.47 0.37
N THR A 107 13.24 -1.97 -0.67
CA THR A 107 11.84 -1.62 -0.92
C THR A 107 10.94 -2.64 -0.26
N VAL A 108 10.09 -2.17 0.66
CA VAL A 108 9.04 -2.98 1.30
C VAL A 108 7.72 -2.70 0.57
N THR A 109 7.14 -3.75 0.01
CA THR A 109 5.81 -3.72 -0.64
C THR A 109 4.79 -4.43 0.23
N MET A 110 3.62 -3.83 0.37
CA MET A 110 2.47 -4.31 1.10
C MET A 110 1.31 -4.48 0.14
N ASP A 111 0.94 -5.73 -0.13
CA ASP A 111 -0.26 -6.05 -0.92
C ASP A 111 -1.41 -6.31 0.03
N MET A 112 -2.48 -5.53 -0.09
CA MET A 112 -3.57 -5.50 0.88
C MET A 112 -4.90 -5.74 0.19
N THR A 113 -5.77 -6.54 0.83
CA THR A 113 -7.17 -6.61 0.42
C THR A 113 -7.98 -5.63 1.25
N VAL A 114 -8.70 -4.75 0.56
CA VAL A 114 -9.44 -3.63 1.13
C VAL A 114 -10.91 -3.79 0.80
N ILE A 115 -11.74 -3.58 1.80
CA ILE A 115 -13.18 -3.50 1.65
C ILE A 115 -13.63 -2.11 2.09
N GLU A 116 -14.48 -1.48 1.28
CA GLU A 116 -15.18 -0.25 1.61
C GLU A 116 -16.69 -0.47 1.44
N THR A 117 -17.49 0.17 2.29
CA THR A 117 -18.95 0.05 2.24
C THR A 117 -19.46 0.53 0.88
N ASP A 118 -20.38 -0.23 0.28
CA ASP A 118 -20.98 0.04 -1.02
C ASP A 118 -20.00 0.07 -2.21
N CYS A 119 -18.78 -0.45 -2.03
CA CYS A 119 -17.78 -0.63 -3.08
C CYS A 119 -17.43 -2.12 -3.30
N PRO A 120 -16.95 -2.51 -4.50
CA PRO A 120 -16.36 -3.83 -4.71
C PRO A 120 -15.15 -4.06 -3.80
N ILE A 121 -14.85 -5.33 -3.52
CA ILE A 121 -13.61 -5.72 -2.84
C ILE A 121 -12.44 -5.38 -3.78
N SER A 122 -11.47 -4.62 -3.27
CA SER A 122 -10.32 -4.16 -4.05
C SER A 122 -9.00 -4.58 -3.43
N THR A 123 -7.94 -4.49 -4.23
CA THR A 123 -6.57 -4.69 -3.77
C THR A 123 -5.84 -3.35 -3.80
N ALA A 124 -5.12 -3.05 -2.73
CA ALA A 124 -4.24 -1.89 -2.66
C ALA A 124 -2.79 -2.37 -2.56
N VAL A 125 -1.88 -1.67 -3.25
CA VAL A 125 -0.44 -1.92 -3.18
C VAL A 125 0.22 -0.68 -2.62
N ALA A 126 0.90 -0.86 -1.49
CA ALA A 126 1.65 0.18 -0.80
C ALA A 126 3.14 -0.12 -0.84
N GLN A 127 3.97 0.91 -0.97
CA GLN A 127 5.44 0.77 -0.98
C GLN A 127 6.10 1.81 -0.11
N ILE A 128 7.12 1.40 0.64
CA ILE A 128 8.02 2.29 1.37
C ILE A 128 9.47 1.82 1.19
N ASP A 129 10.37 2.78 1.02
CA ASP A 129 11.80 2.51 1.05
C ASP A 129 12.28 2.51 2.50
N VAL A 130 12.94 1.43 2.89
CA VAL A 130 13.63 1.26 4.16
C VAL A 130 15.13 1.38 3.91
N VAL A 131 15.75 2.39 4.52
CA VAL A 131 17.19 2.65 4.43
C VAL A 131 17.86 2.12 5.68
N VAL A 132 18.64 1.06 5.52
CA VAL A 132 19.47 0.51 6.59
C VAL A 132 20.78 1.26 6.63
N VAL A 133 21.08 1.88 7.78
CA VAL A 133 22.29 2.68 7.98
C VAL A 133 23.19 2.08 9.06
N PRO A 134 24.52 2.27 8.99
CA PRO A 134 25.44 1.74 10.00
C PRO A 134 25.20 2.30 11.40
N THR A 135 24.94 3.60 11.52
CA THR A 135 24.78 4.31 12.79
C THR A 135 23.62 5.30 12.76
N ALA A 136 23.17 5.74 13.94
CA ALA A 136 22.09 6.73 14.04
C ALA A 136 22.48 8.11 13.49
N GLU A 137 23.77 8.43 13.42
CA GLU A 137 24.28 9.71 12.87
C GLU A 137 24.12 9.80 11.35
N ASP A 138 24.00 8.64 10.68
CA ASP A 138 23.79 8.53 9.24
C ASP A 138 22.32 8.77 8.83
N ILE A 139 21.41 8.88 9.80
CA ILE A 139 20.01 9.24 9.56
C ILE A 139 19.93 10.76 9.29
N PRO A 140 19.36 11.20 8.15
CA PRO A 140 19.26 12.62 7.84
C PRO A 140 18.49 13.38 8.93
N SER A 141 19.03 14.51 9.38
CA SER A 141 18.46 15.33 10.46
C SER A 141 17.40 16.34 10.00
N GLU A 142 17.26 16.57 8.69
CA GLU A 142 16.21 17.44 8.12
C GLU A 142 14.92 16.65 7.83
N GLY A 143 13.90 16.89 8.66
CA GLY A 143 12.54 16.38 8.45
C GLY A 143 11.94 15.73 9.70
N VAL A 144 11.88 16.45 10.83
CA VAL A 144 11.12 15.99 12.00
C VAL A 144 9.63 16.22 11.74
N GLU A 145 8.89 15.12 11.57
CA GLU A 145 8.03 14.58 12.62
C GLU A 145 7.90 13.07 12.35
N PRO A 146 8.07 12.19 13.35
CA PRO A 146 7.54 10.84 13.27
C PRO A 146 6.02 10.98 13.27
N SER A 147 5.45 11.31 12.11
CA SER A 147 4.01 11.42 12.01
C SER A 147 3.50 9.98 12.10
N THR A 148 2.72 9.71 13.13
CA THR A 148 1.92 8.48 13.34
C THR A 148 0.91 8.21 12.21
N ASN A 149 0.99 8.92 11.07
CA ASN A 149 0.10 8.80 9.93
C ASN A 149 0.81 9.29 8.64
N HIS A 150 1.81 8.54 8.17
CA HIS A 150 2.29 8.76 6.81
C HIS A 150 1.26 8.23 5.81
N ALA A 151 0.44 9.13 5.26
CA ALA A 151 -0.31 8.88 4.04
C ALA A 151 0.68 8.90 2.87
N LEU A 152 1.24 7.74 2.52
CA LEU A 152 2.07 7.65 1.31
C LEU A 152 1.16 7.77 0.08
N PRO A 153 1.64 8.39 -1.01
CA PRO A 153 0.88 8.43 -2.26
C PRO A 153 0.76 7.00 -2.82
N PHE A 154 -0.45 6.48 -2.90
CA PHE A 154 -0.72 5.13 -3.41
C PHE A 154 -1.41 5.17 -4.76
N HIS A 155 -1.03 4.22 -5.61
CA HIS A 155 -1.76 3.88 -6.82
C HIS A 155 -2.67 2.68 -6.50
N MET A 156 -3.98 2.90 -6.41
CA MET A 156 -4.92 1.80 -6.56
C MET A 156 -4.87 1.31 -8.01
N LYS A 157 -4.82 -0.01 -8.18
CA LYS A 157 -4.94 -0.66 -9.49
C LYS A 157 -6.35 -1.18 -9.68
#